data_AF-A0A8X7SIX9-F1
#
_entry.id   AF-A0A8X7SIX9-F1
#
_cell.length_a   1.000
_cell.length_b   1.000
_cell.length_c   1.000
_cell.angle_alpha   90.00
_cell.angle_beta   90.00
_cell.angle_gamma   90.00
#
_symmetry.space_group_name_H-M   'P 1'
#
loop_
_entity.id
_entity.type
_entity.pdbx_description
1 polymer ?
#
loop_
_entity_poly.entity_id
_entity_poly.type
_entity_poly.pdbx_seq_one_letter_code
_entity_poly.pdbx_strand_id
1 'polypeptide(L)'
;MDTKRNISQSRQNHQEADVDISNSWICKNASCRANVSLDDSYCKRCSCCVCHAFDENKDPTLWLVCESGKPNDVEFCGLSCHVECAFRKDMVWVNPTGNLMKVDGYFCCYSCGKVSDILGCWKKQLVAAKDARRIDVLCYRIELSYRLLDGTCRFSELHEIVKDAKSKLEVEVGPLDGPSARNDRGIVSRLPVAMQVQELSSFAIRRAEYWSTSVARDLIPAACRFDFEDVAPRQVILRLIEHPSAEERGVKGYRLWCDKKGETREDYQFDIDLSRGEAQGMRILFPDLEPCKEYIFRAVSYTRAGVLGHSISGCFTKSVEIFQRSRGNLVDGRRKRLRSMVHQFLFNP
;
A
#
# COMPACT_ATOMS: atom_id res chain seq x y z
N MET A 1 -47.89 0.95 53.18
CA MET A 1 -47.08 0.58 52.02
C MET A 1 -47.95 -0.26 51.12
N ASP A 2 -48.42 0.39 50.06
CA ASP A 2 -49.45 -0.06 49.14
C ASP A 2 -49.03 -1.25 48.28
N THR A 3 -49.96 -2.15 47.99
CA THR A 3 -49.89 -2.97 46.78
C THR A 3 -51.30 -3.15 46.25
N LYS A 4 -51.65 -2.33 45.25
CA LYS A 4 -52.92 -2.42 44.51
C LYS A 4 -52.80 -3.43 43.35
N ARG A 5 -53.94 -4.09 43.16
CA ARG A 5 -54.38 -5.09 42.19
C ARG A 5 -54.21 -4.74 40.70
N ASN A 6 -54.08 -5.83 39.91
CA ASN A 6 -54.69 -6.19 38.60
C ASN A 6 -54.45 -5.21 37.42
N ILE A 7 -54.37 -5.60 36.14
CA ILE A 7 -55.24 -6.49 35.35
C ILE A 7 -54.45 -7.00 34.12
N SER A 8 -54.74 -8.23 33.74
CA SER A 8 -54.44 -8.93 32.48
C SER A 8 -54.96 -8.22 31.23
N GLN A 9 -54.25 -8.30 30.10
CA GLN A 9 -54.88 -8.59 28.81
C GLN A 9 -53.87 -8.96 27.71
N SER A 10 -54.18 -10.08 27.05
CA SER A 10 -53.53 -10.66 25.88
C SER A 10 -53.49 -9.72 24.68
N ARG A 11 -52.47 -9.87 23.82
CA ARG A 11 -52.60 -10.38 22.43
C ARG A 11 -51.29 -10.17 21.65
N GLN A 12 -50.83 -11.29 21.08
CA GLN A 12 -50.16 -11.43 19.79
C GLN A 12 -49.20 -10.32 19.36
N ASN A 13 -47.91 -10.66 19.25
CA ASN A 13 -47.26 -10.47 17.96
C ASN A 13 -46.21 -11.55 17.72
N HIS A 14 -46.31 -12.11 16.52
CA HIS A 14 -45.32 -12.97 15.90
C HIS A 14 -43.93 -12.36 15.98
N GLN A 15 -42.95 -13.16 16.38
CA GLN A 15 -41.57 -12.98 15.95
C GLN A 15 -40.94 -14.35 15.72
N GLU A 16 -41.45 -15.03 14.70
CA GLU A 16 -40.55 -15.76 13.80
C GLU A 16 -39.77 -14.70 13.02
N ALA A 17 -38.53 -14.50 13.44
CA ALA A 17 -37.46 -14.00 12.59
C ALA A 17 -36.15 -14.66 13.06
N ASP A 18 -36.18 -15.99 13.08
CA ASP A 18 -34.98 -16.82 12.98
C ASP A 18 -34.56 -16.86 11.50
N VAL A 19 -34.02 -15.74 10.98
CA VAL A 19 -33.08 -15.67 9.85
C VAL A 19 -32.42 -14.28 9.90
N ASP A 20 -31.28 -14.17 10.58
CA ASP A 20 -30.13 -13.51 9.97
C ASP A 20 -28.87 -14.20 10.50
N ILE A 21 -28.57 -15.35 9.88
CA ILE A 21 -27.36 -16.12 10.11
C ILE A 21 -26.19 -15.23 9.71
N SER A 22 -25.63 -14.53 10.70
CA SER A 22 -24.21 -14.19 10.82
C SER A 22 -23.48 -13.93 9.49
N ASN A 23 -23.84 -12.87 8.76
CA ASN A 23 -23.08 -12.41 7.59
C ASN A 23 -21.72 -11.76 7.97
N SER A 24 -21.19 -12.13 9.13
CA SER A 24 -19.97 -11.57 9.67
C SER A 24 -19.27 -12.51 10.67
N TRP A 25 -17.97 -12.34 10.85
CA TRP A 25 -17.12 -13.10 11.77
C TRP A 25 -16.32 -12.16 12.68
N ILE A 26 -16.03 -12.61 13.91
CA ILE A 26 -15.27 -11.80 14.87
C ILE A 26 -13.77 -11.94 14.61
N CYS A 27 -13.08 -10.80 14.48
CA CYS A 27 -11.64 -10.76 14.30
C CYS A 27 -10.89 -11.53 15.40
N LYS A 28 -9.97 -12.42 14.99
CA LYS A 28 -9.14 -13.24 15.89
C LYS A 28 -8.12 -12.45 16.71
N ASN A 29 -7.80 -11.23 16.29
CA ASN A 29 -6.91 -10.36 17.06
C ASN A 29 -7.62 -9.93 18.36
N ALA A 30 -7.05 -10.35 19.50
CA ALA A 30 -7.59 -10.09 20.83
C ALA A 30 -7.79 -8.59 21.11
N SER A 31 -6.93 -7.73 20.55
CA SER A 31 -7.00 -6.27 20.70
C SER A 31 -7.99 -5.61 19.74
N CYS A 32 -8.37 -6.29 18.65
CA CYS A 32 -9.28 -5.73 17.65
C CYS A 32 -10.74 -6.14 17.88
N ARG A 33 -11.01 -7.45 17.92
CA ARG A 33 -12.36 -8.06 18.05
C ARG A 33 -13.45 -7.42 17.18
N ALA A 34 -13.08 -6.77 16.08
CA ALA A 34 -14.03 -6.13 15.18
C ALA A 34 -14.92 -7.18 14.52
N ASN A 35 -16.18 -6.82 14.28
CA ASN A 35 -17.06 -7.62 13.45
C ASN A 35 -16.69 -7.40 11.97
N VAL A 36 -16.37 -8.47 11.24
CA VAL A 36 -15.83 -8.43 9.87
C VAL A 36 -16.84 -9.08 8.93
N SER A 37 -17.10 -8.47 7.77
CA SER A 37 -18.01 -9.06 6.76
C SER A 37 -17.53 -10.44 6.31
N LEU A 38 -18.45 -11.36 5.98
CA LEU A 38 -18.10 -12.62 5.30
C LEU A 38 -17.45 -12.40 3.93
N ASP A 39 -17.71 -11.25 3.28
CA ASP A 39 -17.06 -10.90 2.00
C ASP A 39 -15.57 -10.56 2.17
N ASP A 40 -15.16 -10.22 3.39
CA ASP A 40 -13.78 -9.86 3.69
C ASP A 40 -12.99 -11.10 4.12
N SER A 41 -11.94 -11.41 3.35
CA SER A 41 -11.03 -12.51 3.64
C SER A 41 -10.12 -12.27 4.87
N TYR A 42 -10.07 -11.04 5.39
CA TYR A 42 -9.29 -10.66 6.57
C TYR A 42 -9.84 -9.40 7.23
N CYS A 43 -9.42 -9.12 8.47
CA CYS A 43 -9.83 -7.90 9.17
C CYS A 43 -9.01 -6.69 8.69
N LYS A 44 -9.60 -5.88 7.80
CA LYS A 44 -9.03 -4.64 7.26
C LYS A 44 -8.58 -3.60 8.30
N ARG A 45 -9.12 -3.68 9.52
CA ARG A 45 -8.83 -2.73 10.62
C ARG A 45 -7.49 -2.98 11.31
N CYS A 46 -7.04 -4.23 11.37
CA CYS A 46 -5.84 -4.61 12.14
C CYS A 46 -4.85 -5.49 11.39
N SER A 47 -5.20 -5.95 10.19
CA SER A 47 -4.35 -6.87 9.43
C SER A 47 -3.74 -6.15 8.24
N CYS A 48 -2.52 -6.57 7.89
CA CYS A 48 -1.78 -6.08 6.76
C CYS A 48 -2.50 -6.45 5.45
N CYS A 49 -2.76 -5.49 4.57
CA CYS A 49 -3.44 -5.74 3.30
C CYS A 49 -2.63 -6.57 2.30
N VAL A 50 -1.36 -6.88 2.61
CA VAL A 50 -0.49 -7.72 1.78
C VAL A 50 -0.46 -9.17 2.27
N CYS A 51 -0.27 -9.39 3.58
CA CYS A 51 -0.08 -10.74 4.14
C CYS A 51 -1.23 -11.21 5.03
N HIS A 52 -2.23 -10.35 5.25
CA HIS A 52 -3.44 -10.60 6.05
C HIS A 52 -3.17 -10.96 7.53
N ALA A 53 -1.92 -10.84 7.98
CA ALA A 53 -1.52 -11.02 9.37
C ALA A 53 -1.66 -9.71 10.14
N PHE A 54 -1.94 -9.82 11.45
CA PHE A 54 -1.94 -8.71 12.40
C PHE A 54 -0.79 -8.87 13.39
N ASP A 55 -0.19 -7.77 13.84
CA ASP A 55 0.80 -7.78 14.90
C ASP A 55 0.09 -7.71 16.27
N GLU A 56 0.41 -8.63 17.18
CA GLU A 56 -0.19 -8.66 18.52
C GLU A 56 0.13 -7.39 19.33
N ASN A 57 1.33 -6.82 19.14
CA ASN A 57 1.80 -5.63 19.85
C ASN A 57 1.69 -4.32 19.02
N LYS A 58 0.95 -4.35 17.90
CA LYS A 58 0.78 -3.29 16.88
C LYS A 58 1.67 -2.06 17.10
N ASP A 59 2.94 -2.16 16.71
CA ASP A 59 3.78 -0.98 16.66
C ASP A 59 3.37 -0.15 15.44
N PRO A 60 2.69 1.01 15.62
CA PRO A 60 2.14 1.76 14.51
C PRO A 60 3.22 2.34 13.58
N THR A 61 4.47 2.41 14.05
CA THR A 61 5.58 2.92 13.24
C THR A 61 6.04 1.90 12.20
N LEU A 62 5.77 0.60 12.37
CA LEU A 62 6.13 -0.45 11.42
C LEU A 62 5.09 -0.67 10.31
N TRP A 63 4.10 0.23 10.23
CA TRP A 63 2.99 0.13 9.31
C TRP A 63 2.92 1.37 8.42
N LEU A 64 2.71 1.13 7.13
CA LEU A 64 2.36 2.13 6.15
C LEU A 64 0.85 2.16 6.03
N VAL A 65 0.25 3.33 6.23
CA VAL A 65 -1.19 3.54 6.12
C VAL A 65 -1.46 4.32 4.84
N CYS A 66 -2.41 3.84 4.04
CA CYS A 66 -2.93 4.59 2.91
C CYS A 66 -3.87 5.67 3.46
N GLU A 67 -3.32 6.84 3.78
CA GLU A 67 -4.04 7.99 4.33
C GLU A 67 -3.60 9.28 3.63
N SER A 68 -4.51 10.25 3.51
CA SER A 68 -4.14 11.58 3.00
C SER A 68 -3.42 12.38 4.08
N GLY A 69 -2.44 13.19 3.66
CA GLY A 69 -1.86 14.23 4.49
C GLY A 69 -2.77 15.43 4.72
N LYS A 70 -3.95 15.50 4.07
CA LYS A 70 -4.93 16.59 4.21
C LYS A 70 -6.28 16.06 4.73
N PRO A 71 -6.93 16.75 5.68
CA PRO A 71 -8.12 16.24 6.36
C PRO A 71 -9.38 16.06 5.49
N ASN A 72 -9.43 16.58 4.25
CA ASN A 72 -10.62 16.53 3.39
C ASN A 72 -10.43 15.72 2.09
N ASP A 73 -9.38 14.92 2.02
CA ASP A 73 -9.01 14.19 0.81
C ASP A 73 -9.44 12.73 0.97
N VAL A 74 -10.71 12.49 0.61
CA VAL A 74 -11.50 11.26 0.82
C VAL A 74 -11.00 10.09 -0.06
N GLU A 75 -9.92 10.27 -0.79
CA GLU A 75 -9.54 9.32 -1.82
C GLU A 75 -8.73 8.12 -1.27
N PHE A 76 -8.04 8.23 -0.13
CA PHE A 76 -7.20 7.13 0.37
C PHE A 76 -8.01 5.97 0.99
N CYS A 77 -7.65 4.71 0.70
CA CYS A 77 -8.44 3.54 1.11
C CYS A 77 -8.38 3.22 2.61
N GLY A 78 -7.51 3.86 3.39
CA GLY A 78 -7.35 3.65 4.83
C GLY A 78 -6.69 2.33 5.22
N LEU A 79 -6.39 1.45 4.26
CA LEU A 79 -5.75 0.17 4.52
C LEU A 79 -4.27 0.33 4.82
N SER A 80 -3.75 -0.56 5.66
CA SER A 80 -2.36 -0.53 6.09
C SER A 80 -1.61 -1.81 5.72
N CYS A 81 -0.30 -1.69 5.50
CA CYS A 81 0.59 -2.84 5.33
C CYS A 81 1.86 -2.68 6.18
N HIS A 82 2.51 -3.79 6.52
CA HIS A 82 3.83 -3.74 7.16
C HIS A 82 4.84 -3.09 6.20
N VAL A 83 5.76 -2.31 6.74
CA VAL A 83 6.89 -1.76 5.95
C VAL A 83 7.66 -2.90 5.27
N GLU A 84 7.90 -4.01 5.97
CA GLU A 84 8.57 -5.20 5.41
C GLU A 84 7.73 -5.94 4.35
N CYS A 85 6.39 -5.83 4.39
CA CYS A 85 5.55 -6.33 3.29
C CYS A 85 5.68 -5.44 2.06
N ALA A 86 5.77 -4.12 2.24
CA ALA A 86 5.96 -3.18 1.15
C ALA A 86 7.31 -3.41 0.44
N PHE A 87 8.39 -3.62 1.20
CA PHE A 87 9.69 -3.98 0.62
C PHE A 87 9.65 -5.27 -0.19
N ARG A 88 9.09 -6.35 0.37
CA ARG A 88 9.01 -7.66 -0.32
C ARG A 88 8.16 -7.66 -1.59
N LYS A 89 7.33 -6.63 -1.79
CA LYS A 89 6.47 -6.48 -2.96
C LYS A 89 6.93 -5.38 -3.91
N ASP A 90 8.12 -4.80 -3.67
CA ASP A 90 8.70 -3.70 -4.43
C ASP A 90 7.76 -2.48 -4.51
N MET A 91 7.02 -2.22 -3.42
CA MET A 91 6.06 -1.12 -3.32
C MET A 91 6.70 0.17 -2.81
N VAL A 92 7.97 0.13 -2.42
CA VAL A 92 8.80 1.29 -2.07
C VAL A 92 9.64 1.59 -3.30
N TRP A 93 9.29 2.65 -4.01
CA TRP A 93 9.93 2.98 -5.28
C TRP A 93 11.12 3.88 -5.08
N VAL A 94 12.28 3.30 -5.38
CA VAL A 94 13.55 3.98 -5.41
C VAL A 94 14.27 3.52 -6.67
N ASN A 95 14.21 4.29 -7.77
CA ASN A 95 14.95 3.91 -8.98
C ASN A 95 15.47 5.13 -9.76
N PRO A 96 16.79 5.21 -10.04
CA PRO A 96 17.43 6.34 -10.72
C PRO A 96 17.63 6.19 -12.24
N THR A 97 17.11 5.15 -12.92
CA THR A 97 17.60 4.84 -14.28
C THR A 97 16.60 5.14 -15.41
N GLY A 98 16.87 6.18 -16.21
CA GLY A 98 16.39 6.34 -17.59
C GLY A 98 15.27 7.37 -17.85
N ASN A 99 15.68 8.55 -18.30
CA ASN A 99 15.01 9.67 -19.04
C ASN A 99 13.52 10.05 -18.87
N LEU A 100 12.67 9.38 -18.10
CA LEU A 100 11.31 9.85 -17.75
C LEU A 100 10.75 9.30 -16.42
N MET A 101 11.59 8.58 -15.66
CA MET A 101 11.26 7.97 -14.37
C MET A 101 11.64 8.89 -13.21
N LYS A 102 10.66 9.61 -12.65
CA LYS A 102 10.82 10.41 -11.42
C LYS A 102 9.77 9.97 -10.40
N VAL A 103 9.87 8.74 -9.90
CA VAL A 103 9.06 8.29 -8.74
C VAL A 103 10.02 7.85 -7.66
N ASP A 104 10.81 8.82 -7.22
CA ASP A 104 11.86 8.65 -6.23
C ASP A 104 11.35 9.14 -4.88
N GLY A 105 11.41 8.27 -3.87
CA GLY A 105 10.99 8.60 -2.53
C GLY A 105 9.48 8.43 -2.28
N TYR A 106 8.84 7.46 -2.93
CA TYR A 106 7.41 7.22 -2.79
C TYR A 106 7.08 5.75 -2.49
N PHE A 107 5.96 5.54 -1.80
CA PHE A 107 5.36 4.23 -1.53
C PHE A 107 4.01 4.13 -2.22
N CYS A 108 3.71 2.96 -2.79
CA CYS A 108 2.44 2.66 -3.43
C CYS A 108 1.59 1.71 -2.58
N CYS A 109 0.34 2.10 -2.31
CA CYS A 109 -0.59 1.27 -1.56
C CYS A 109 -0.92 0.00 -2.35
N TYR A 110 -0.63 -1.16 -1.76
CA TYR A 110 -0.93 -2.47 -2.35
C TYR A 110 -2.41 -2.65 -2.73
N SER A 111 -3.33 -2.06 -1.96
CA SER A 111 -4.77 -2.30 -2.18
C SER A 111 -5.41 -1.39 -3.21
N CYS A 112 -4.94 -0.14 -3.38
CA CYS A 112 -5.61 0.83 -4.24
C CYS A 112 -4.66 1.60 -5.15
N GLY A 113 -3.37 1.24 -5.17
CA GLY A 113 -2.35 1.85 -6.02
C GLY A 113 -1.89 3.25 -5.61
N LYS A 114 -2.57 3.89 -4.65
CA LYS A 114 -2.29 5.28 -4.30
C LYS A 114 -0.90 5.47 -3.75
N VAL A 115 -0.30 6.57 -4.15
CA VAL A 115 1.10 6.88 -3.86
C VAL A 115 1.17 7.87 -2.71
N SER A 116 2.00 7.57 -1.72
CA SER A 116 2.28 8.42 -0.55
C SER A 116 3.79 8.62 -0.43
N ASP A 117 4.19 9.77 0.11
CA ASP A 117 5.61 10.05 0.38
C ASP A 117 6.14 9.14 1.50
N ILE A 118 7.33 8.56 1.31
CA ILE A 118 7.95 7.68 2.32
C ILE A 118 8.54 8.43 3.50
N LEU A 119 8.79 9.74 3.36
CA LEU A 119 9.47 10.55 4.35
C LEU A 119 8.75 10.56 5.70
N GLY A 120 7.41 10.52 5.68
CA GLY A 120 6.61 10.42 6.90
C GLY A 120 6.85 9.13 7.67
N CYS A 121 6.93 7.99 6.97
CA CYS A 121 7.26 6.69 7.56
C CYS A 121 8.72 6.65 8.03
N TRP A 122 9.63 7.15 7.21
CA TRP A 122 11.05 7.23 7.53
C TRP A 122 11.30 8.03 8.82
N LYS A 123 10.65 9.18 8.98
CA LYS A 123 10.76 10.00 10.20
C LYS A 123 10.29 9.25 11.44
N LYS A 124 9.21 8.46 11.33
CA LYS A 124 8.72 7.62 12.43
C LYS A 124 9.76 6.59 12.87
N GLN A 125 10.54 6.04 11.93
CA GLN A 125 11.64 5.11 12.27
C GLN A 125 12.72 5.80 13.08
N LEU A 126 13.14 7.00 12.69
CA LEU A 126 14.18 7.73 13.41
C LEU A 126 13.73 8.22 14.78
N VAL A 127 12.46 8.59 14.95
CA VAL A 127 11.91 8.88 16.28
C VAL A 127 12.00 7.65 17.17
N ALA A 128 11.57 6.48 16.66
CA ALA A 128 11.67 5.23 17.39
C ALA A 128 13.13 4.82 17.68
N ALA A 129 14.08 5.08 16.75
CA ALA A 129 15.51 4.84 16.94
C ALA A 129 16.08 5.73 18.05
N LYS A 130 15.78 7.04 17.99
CA LYS A 130 16.24 8.03 18.96
C LYS A 130 15.77 7.68 20.38
N ASP A 131 14.54 7.21 20.54
CA ASP A 131 13.96 6.84 21.84
C ASP A 131 14.19 5.36 22.22
N ALA A 132 14.93 4.59 21.40
CA ALA A 132 15.16 3.17 21.63
C ALA A 132 16.01 2.94 22.88
N ARG A 133 15.56 2.01 23.74
CA ARG A 133 16.29 1.58 24.95
C ARG A 133 17.01 0.25 24.76
N ARG A 134 16.55 -0.56 23.81
CA ARG A 134 17.12 -1.87 23.48
C ARG A 134 17.91 -1.82 22.18
N ILE A 135 19.03 -2.53 22.13
CA ILE A 135 19.96 -2.54 20.99
C ILE A 135 19.28 -3.11 19.74
N ASP A 136 18.57 -4.23 19.86
CA ASP A 136 17.82 -4.83 18.75
C ASP A 136 16.82 -3.87 18.10
N VAL A 137 16.08 -3.12 18.92
CA VAL A 137 15.16 -2.09 18.45
C VAL A 137 15.92 -0.97 17.74
N LEU A 138 16.99 -0.44 18.33
CA LEU A 138 17.80 0.62 17.71
C LEU A 138 18.33 0.17 16.34
N CYS A 139 18.97 -1.00 16.28
CA CYS A 139 19.56 -1.56 15.07
C CYS A 139 18.50 -1.73 13.98
N TYR A 140 17.36 -2.32 14.32
CA TYR A 140 16.27 -2.53 13.38
C TYR A 140 15.73 -1.21 12.82
N ARG A 141 15.58 -0.16 13.65
CA ARG A 141 15.08 1.14 13.18
C ARG A 141 16.06 1.87 12.28
N ILE A 142 17.35 1.83 12.61
CA ILE A 142 18.38 2.44 11.77
C ILE A 142 18.45 1.71 10.42
N GLU A 143 18.45 0.38 10.42
CA GLU A 143 18.46 -0.41 9.20
C GLU A 143 17.21 -0.18 8.33
N LEU A 144 16.03 -0.12 8.95
CA LEU A 144 14.79 0.17 8.23
C LEU A 144 14.81 1.59 7.63
N SER A 145 15.37 2.56 8.35
CA SER A 145 15.53 3.94 7.89
C SER A 145 16.50 4.03 6.71
N TYR A 146 17.58 3.25 6.73
CA TYR A 146 18.54 3.15 5.64
C TYR A 146 17.86 2.62 4.38
N ARG A 147 17.23 1.44 4.48
CA ARG A 147 16.55 0.77 3.35
C ARG A 147 15.44 1.61 2.73
N LEU A 148 14.74 2.41 3.52
CA LEU A 148 13.68 3.29 3.01
C LEU A 148 14.21 4.32 2.02
N LEU A 149 15.43 4.84 2.22
CA LEU A 149 16.00 5.87 1.34
C LEU A 149 17.10 5.34 0.41
N ASP A 150 17.34 4.03 0.40
CA ASP A 150 18.42 3.43 -0.37
C ASP A 150 18.18 3.50 -1.88
N GLY A 151 19.10 4.18 -2.58
CA GLY A 151 18.99 4.53 -3.99
C GLY A 151 18.26 5.83 -4.30
N THR A 152 17.77 6.58 -3.29
CA THR A 152 17.01 7.81 -3.55
C THR A 152 17.94 8.94 -3.96
N CYS A 153 17.59 9.67 -5.03
CA CYS A 153 18.24 10.94 -5.40
C CYS A 153 17.62 12.10 -4.61
N ARG A 154 16.28 12.09 -4.47
CA ARG A 154 15.45 13.11 -3.83
C ARG A 154 15.78 13.27 -2.36
N PHE A 155 16.08 12.17 -1.66
CA PHE A 155 16.40 12.19 -0.24
C PHE A 155 17.85 11.79 0.05
N SER A 156 18.74 11.97 -0.94
CA SER A 156 20.17 11.64 -0.84
C SER A 156 20.83 12.26 0.39
N GLU A 157 20.65 13.56 0.64
CA GLU A 157 21.19 14.24 1.83
C GLU A 157 20.71 13.61 3.15
N LEU A 158 19.43 13.24 3.22
CA LEU A 158 18.86 12.61 4.42
C LEU A 158 19.38 11.19 4.59
N HIS A 159 19.56 10.48 3.47
CA HIS A 159 20.09 9.14 3.46
C HIS A 159 21.54 9.13 3.97
N GLU A 160 22.40 10.07 3.56
CA GLU A 160 23.80 10.15 4.02
C GLU A 160 23.92 10.27 5.55
N ILE A 161 23.01 11.00 6.21
CA ILE A 161 22.99 11.08 7.68
C ILE A 161 22.72 9.70 8.30
N VAL A 162 21.79 8.94 7.72
CA VAL A 162 21.46 7.59 8.19
C VAL A 162 22.55 6.59 7.84
N LYS A 163 23.27 6.77 6.72
CA LYS A 163 24.45 5.96 6.41
C LYS A 163 25.54 6.12 7.46
N ASP A 164 25.82 7.35 7.88
CA ASP A 164 26.79 7.59 8.97
C ASP A 164 26.32 6.91 10.26
N ALA A 165 25.05 7.09 10.65
CA ALA A 165 24.48 6.45 11.84
C ALA A 165 24.57 4.91 11.78
N LYS A 166 24.25 4.31 10.64
CA LYS A 166 24.38 2.87 10.39
C LYS A 166 25.83 2.42 10.54
N SER A 167 26.77 3.08 9.86
CA SER A 167 28.19 2.70 9.89
C SER A 167 28.78 2.73 11.30
N LYS A 168 28.44 3.75 12.11
CA LYS A 168 28.89 3.84 13.51
C LYS A 168 28.34 2.71 14.36
N LEU A 169 27.07 2.35 14.15
CA LEU A 169 26.44 1.27 14.90
C LEU A 169 27.03 -0.09 14.52
N GLU A 170 27.28 -0.33 13.23
CA GLU A 170 27.84 -1.59 12.73
C GLU A 170 29.24 -1.91 13.24
N VAL A 171 30.04 -0.88 13.56
CA VAL A 171 31.35 -1.06 14.21
C VAL A 171 31.23 -1.77 15.57
N GLU A 172 30.14 -1.51 16.31
CA GLU A 172 29.95 -2.05 17.67
C GLU A 172 29.17 -3.38 17.68
N VAL A 173 28.17 -3.53 16.80
CA VAL A 173 27.21 -4.66 16.87
C VAL A 173 27.31 -5.63 15.68
N GLY A 174 28.20 -5.32 14.72
CA GLY A 174 28.27 -6.00 13.44
C GLY A 174 27.17 -5.56 12.47
N PRO A 175 27.04 -6.22 11.31
CA PRO A 175 26.07 -5.88 10.28
C PRO A 175 24.63 -5.81 10.82
N LEU A 176 23.91 -4.71 10.57
CA LEU A 176 22.57 -4.51 11.16
C LEU A 176 21.49 -5.43 10.56
N ASP A 177 21.70 -5.89 9.33
CA ASP A 177 20.85 -6.88 8.68
C ASP A 177 21.06 -8.30 9.24
N GLY A 178 22.18 -8.53 9.94
CA GLY A 178 22.59 -9.80 10.52
C GLY A 178 21.83 -10.22 11.80
N PRO A 179 21.92 -11.51 12.17
CA PRO A 179 21.23 -12.06 13.33
C PRO A 179 21.80 -11.57 14.68
N SER A 180 23.04 -11.07 14.73
CA SER A 180 23.64 -10.51 15.96
C SER A 180 22.88 -9.27 16.41
N ALA A 181 22.76 -8.28 15.52
CA ALA A 181 22.08 -7.03 15.79
C ALA A 181 20.58 -7.22 16.09
N ARG A 182 19.90 -8.12 15.36
CA ARG A 182 18.45 -8.37 15.51
C ARG A 182 18.07 -9.06 16.82
N ASN A 183 18.99 -9.75 17.47
CA ASN A 183 18.72 -10.54 18.67
C ASN A 183 19.38 -9.96 19.93
N ASP A 184 20.15 -8.87 19.81
CA ASP A 184 20.81 -8.24 20.94
C ASP A 184 19.81 -7.47 21.82
N ARG A 185 19.44 -8.08 22.95
CA ARG A 185 18.53 -7.50 23.94
C ARG A 185 19.23 -6.56 24.92
N GLY A 186 20.49 -6.20 24.66
CA GLY A 186 21.28 -5.28 25.46
C GLY A 186 20.70 -3.87 25.50
N ILE A 187 21.29 -3.03 26.35
CA ILE A 187 20.79 -1.68 26.63
C ILE A 187 21.58 -0.67 25.79
N VAL A 188 20.87 0.17 25.04
CA VAL A 188 21.47 1.18 24.14
C VAL A 188 22.47 2.08 24.86
N SER A 189 22.18 2.52 26.08
CA SER A 189 23.06 3.43 26.85
C SER A 189 24.43 2.83 27.19
N ARG A 190 24.67 1.54 26.92
CA ARG A 190 25.95 0.88 27.11
C ARG A 190 26.80 0.87 25.84
N LEU A 191 26.23 1.21 24.68
CA LEU A 191 26.99 1.33 23.43
C LEU A 191 27.79 2.65 23.43
N PRO A 192 29.10 2.61 23.16
CA PRO A 192 29.93 3.82 23.07
C PRO A 192 29.40 4.84 22.06
N VAL A 193 28.82 4.37 20.96
CA VAL A 193 28.28 5.18 19.86
C VAL A 193 26.83 5.63 20.07
N ALA A 194 26.16 5.24 21.17
CA ALA A 194 24.73 5.46 21.38
C ALA A 194 24.32 6.94 21.23
N MET A 195 25.02 7.82 21.95
CA MET A 195 24.73 9.26 21.90
C MET A 195 24.87 9.81 20.49
N GLN A 196 25.96 9.45 19.79
CA GLN A 196 26.21 9.93 18.42
C GLN A 196 25.13 9.46 17.45
N VAL A 197 24.71 8.20 17.53
CA VAL A 197 23.63 7.64 16.68
C VAL A 197 22.28 8.32 16.96
N GLN A 198 21.97 8.59 18.23
CA GLN A 198 20.75 9.30 18.63
C GLN A 198 20.78 10.78 18.22
N GLU A 199 21.94 11.44 18.25
CA GLU A 199 22.14 12.80 17.77
C GLU A 199 21.99 12.90 16.25
N LEU A 200 22.57 11.96 15.51
CA LEU A 200 22.37 11.84 14.06
C LEU A 200 20.90 11.62 13.71
N SER A 201 20.21 10.75 14.44
CA SER A 201 18.76 10.54 14.30
C SER A 201 17.98 11.84 14.55
N SER A 202 18.33 12.57 15.60
CA SER A 202 17.72 13.86 15.94
C SER A 202 17.98 14.93 14.87
N PHE A 203 19.19 14.96 14.31
CA PHE A 203 19.57 15.86 13.23
C PHE A 203 18.81 15.55 11.94
N ALA A 204 18.73 14.28 11.56
CA ALA A 204 17.97 13.79 10.41
C ALA A 204 16.47 14.14 10.51
N ILE A 205 15.85 13.99 11.69
CA ILE A 205 14.45 14.37 11.93
C ILE A 205 14.23 15.87 11.66
N ARG A 206 15.07 16.75 12.22
CA ARG A 206 14.96 18.21 12.00
C ARG A 206 15.14 18.57 10.53
N ARG A 207 16.09 17.93 9.85
CA ARG A 207 16.33 18.15 8.42
C ARG A 207 15.10 17.73 7.59
N ALA A 208 14.48 16.59 7.90
CA ALA A 208 13.28 16.14 7.22
C ALA A 208 12.05 17.04 7.45
N GLU A 209 11.94 17.72 8.59
CA GLU A 209 10.88 18.70 8.84
C GLU A 209 11.06 19.97 8.01
N TYR A 210 12.30 20.44 7.86
CA TYR A 210 12.63 21.52 6.92
C TYR A 210 12.33 21.11 5.47
N TRP A 211 12.67 19.88 5.10
CA TRP A 211 12.30 19.32 3.79
C TRP A 211 10.78 19.27 3.60
N SER A 212 10.02 18.77 4.57
CA SER A 212 8.55 18.69 4.48
C SER A 212 7.90 20.06 4.33
N THR A 213 8.41 21.09 5.02
CA THR A 213 7.86 22.46 4.98
C THR A 213 8.28 23.24 3.73
N SER A 214 9.45 22.96 3.16
CA SER A 214 9.89 23.52 1.87
C SER A 214 9.20 22.84 0.70
N VAL A 215 9.18 21.51 0.69
CA VAL A 215 8.56 20.68 -0.35
C VAL A 215 7.04 20.79 -0.37
N ALA A 216 6.36 21.09 0.74
CA ALA A 216 4.93 21.44 0.72
C ALA A 216 4.61 22.70 -0.11
N ARG A 217 5.61 23.55 -0.41
CA ARG A 217 5.48 24.68 -1.34
C ARG A 217 5.75 24.29 -2.80
N ASP A 218 6.48 23.19 -3.03
CA ASP A 218 6.99 22.77 -4.36
C ASP A 218 6.38 21.46 -4.90
N LEU A 219 5.66 20.69 -4.08
CA LEU A 219 4.92 19.50 -4.53
C LEU A 219 3.67 19.94 -5.29
N ILE A 220 3.76 19.88 -6.61
CA ILE A 220 2.59 19.99 -7.46
C ILE A 220 1.85 18.65 -7.41
N PRO A 221 0.66 18.56 -6.77
CA PRO A 221 -0.11 17.33 -6.74
C PRO A 221 -0.45 16.88 -8.17
N ALA A 222 -0.56 15.56 -8.39
CA ALA A 222 -1.05 15.03 -9.66
C ALA A 222 -2.34 15.76 -10.06
N ALA A 223 -2.40 16.25 -11.29
CA ALA A 223 -3.58 16.97 -11.77
C ALA A 223 -4.67 16.01 -12.29
N CYS A 224 -4.40 14.71 -12.27
CA CYS A 224 -5.37 13.65 -12.53
C CYS A 224 -5.15 12.45 -11.61
N ARG A 225 -6.15 11.58 -11.60
CA ARG A 225 -6.12 10.18 -11.19
C ARG A 225 -6.82 9.31 -12.23
N PHE A 226 -6.77 8.00 -12.08
CA PHE A 226 -7.58 7.09 -12.88
C PHE A 226 -8.08 5.92 -12.03
N ASP A 227 -9.23 5.38 -12.42
CA ASP A 227 -9.83 4.20 -11.81
C ASP A 227 -9.90 3.06 -12.85
N PHE A 228 -9.79 1.82 -12.38
CA PHE A 228 -10.02 0.64 -13.21
C PHE A 228 -11.52 0.44 -13.39
N GLU A 229 -12.01 0.62 -14.61
CA GLU A 229 -13.42 0.38 -14.94
C GLU A 229 -13.69 -1.11 -15.22
N ASP A 230 -12.81 -1.75 -15.99
CA ASP A 230 -12.84 -3.19 -16.18
C ASP A 230 -11.43 -3.75 -16.31
N VAL A 231 -11.23 -4.93 -15.74
CA VAL A 231 -9.99 -5.70 -15.81
C VAL A 231 -10.37 -7.07 -16.34
N ALA A 232 -10.06 -7.31 -17.61
CA ALA A 232 -10.33 -8.56 -18.30
C ALA A 232 -9.02 -9.37 -18.42
N PRO A 233 -9.08 -10.61 -18.96
CA PRO A 233 -7.88 -11.44 -19.07
C PRO A 233 -6.81 -10.87 -20.00
N ARG A 234 -7.21 -10.09 -21.01
CA ARG A 234 -6.30 -9.56 -22.03
C ARG A 234 -6.41 -8.06 -22.26
N GLN A 235 -7.19 -7.37 -21.43
CA GLN A 235 -7.37 -5.93 -21.58
C GLN A 235 -7.73 -5.29 -20.26
N VAL A 236 -7.41 -4.02 -20.12
CA VAL A 236 -7.79 -3.18 -18.99
C VAL A 236 -8.39 -1.89 -19.52
N ILE A 237 -9.50 -1.45 -18.94
CA ILE A 237 -10.13 -0.15 -19.24
C ILE A 237 -9.92 0.75 -18.03
N LEU A 238 -9.25 1.89 -18.25
CA LEU A 238 -9.08 2.95 -17.27
C LEU A 238 -10.07 4.08 -17.52
N ARG A 239 -10.58 4.69 -16.45
CA ARG A 239 -11.27 5.98 -16.53
C ARG A 239 -10.36 7.05 -15.95
N LEU A 240 -9.94 8.00 -16.78
CA LEU A 240 -9.15 9.14 -16.31
C LEU A 240 -10.06 10.19 -15.67
N ILE A 241 -9.65 10.70 -14.51
CA ILE A 241 -10.40 11.65 -13.69
C ILE A 241 -9.48 12.83 -13.41
N GLU A 242 -9.80 13.97 -14.02
CA GLU A 242 -9.08 15.21 -13.81
C GLU A 242 -9.47 15.86 -12.46
N HIS A 243 -8.49 16.36 -11.71
CA HIS A 243 -8.74 17.12 -10.49
C HIS A 243 -9.11 18.57 -10.82
N PRO A 244 -9.96 19.25 -10.02
CA PRO A 244 -10.34 20.66 -10.26
C PRO A 244 -9.14 21.61 -10.41
N SER A 245 -8.07 21.34 -9.67
CA SER A 245 -6.81 22.09 -9.73
C SER A 245 -6.04 21.98 -11.06
N ALA A 246 -6.44 21.14 -12.00
CA ALA A 246 -5.78 21.00 -13.30
C ALA A 246 -5.90 22.26 -14.16
N GLU A 247 -7.02 22.95 -14.07
CA GLU A 247 -7.27 24.20 -14.80
C GLU A 247 -6.42 25.34 -14.25
N GLU A 248 -6.42 25.53 -12.92
CA GLU A 248 -5.58 26.50 -12.21
C GLU A 248 -4.08 26.29 -12.51
N ARG A 249 -3.68 25.03 -12.68
CA ARG A 249 -2.30 24.64 -12.98
C ARG A 249 -1.96 24.64 -14.47
N GLY A 250 -2.89 24.99 -15.35
CA GLY A 250 -2.66 25.14 -16.79
C GLY A 250 -2.30 23.84 -17.50
N VAL A 251 -2.83 22.70 -17.05
CA VAL A 251 -2.59 21.37 -17.64
C VAL A 251 -2.97 21.37 -19.12
N LYS A 252 -2.10 20.77 -19.94
CA LYS A 252 -2.26 20.66 -21.40
C LYS A 252 -2.69 19.27 -21.84
N GLY A 253 -2.35 18.25 -21.08
CA GLY A 253 -2.73 16.88 -21.37
C GLY A 253 -2.12 15.89 -20.38
N TYR A 254 -2.24 14.62 -20.75
CA TYR A 254 -1.92 13.46 -19.93
C TYR A 254 -1.20 12.41 -20.76
N ARG A 255 -0.12 11.85 -20.20
CA ARG A 255 0.52 10.66 -20.76
C ARG A 255 0.28 9.46 -19.88
N LEU A 256 0.00 8.32 -20.50
CA LEU A 256 -0.24 7.07 -19.80
C LEU A 256 0.69 5.95 -20.25
N TRP A 257 1.13 5.14 -19.29
CA TRP A 257 1.96 3.97 -19.50
C TRP A 257 1.37 2.74 -18.83
N CYS A 258 1.70 1.57 -19.38
CA CYS A 258 1.42 0.26 -18.80
C CYS A 258 2.71 -0.56 -18.82
N ASP A 259 3.20 -0.92 -17.65
CA ASP A 259 4.40 -1.74 -17.46
C ASP A 259 4.00 -3.12 -16.89
N LYS A 260 4.49 -4.20 -17.51
CA LYS A 260 4.34 -5.57 -16.97
C LYS A 260 5.34 -5.78 -15.84
N LYS A 261 4.89 -6.28 -14.68
CA LYS A 261 5.76 -6.42 -13.51
C LYS A 261 6.78 -7.56 -13.71
N GLY A 262 8.05 -7.24 -13.50
CA GLY A 262 9.16 -8.21 -13.54
C GLY A 262 9.93 -8.28 -14.85
N GLU A 263 9.57 -7.49 -15.87
CA GLU A 263 10.35 -7.36 -17.11
C GLU A 263 11.23 -6.10 -17.06
N THR A 264 12.50 -6.25 -17.47
CA THR A 264 13.44 -5.13 -17.58
C THR A 264 13.15 -4.37 -18.86
N ARG A 265 13.12 -3.04 -18.77
CA ARG A 265 12.61 -2.09 -19.79
C ARG A 265 13.50 -1.97 -21.02
N GLU A 266 13.57 -3.04 -21.79
CA GLU A 266 13.97 -2.94 -23.18
C GLU A 266 12.69 -3.13 -23.99
N ASP A 267 12.28 -2.03 -24.61
CA ASP A 267 11.07 -1.86 -25.43
C ASP A 267 9.78 -1.51 -24.67
N TYR A 268 9.52 -0.20 -24.61
CA TYR A 268 8.27 0.42 -24.21
C TYR A 268 7.07 -0.26 -24.89
N GLN A 269 6.14 -0.82 -24.12
CA GLN A 269 4.98 -1.45 -24.72
C GLN A 269 3.91 -0.41 -25.13
N PHE A 270 3.58 0.62 -24.32
CA PHE A 270 2.57 1.62 -24.70
C PHE A 270 2.75 2.99 -24.01
N ASP A 271 2.77 4.08 -24.80
CA ASP A 271 2.66 5.49 -24.36
C ASP A 271 1.41 6.09 -25.04
N ILE A 272 0.40 6.45 -24.26
CA ILE A 272 -0.81 7.14 -24.75
C ILE A 272 -0.70 8.60 -24.35
N ASP A 273 -0.54 9.51 -25.31
CA ASP A 273 -0.58 10.95 -25.09
C ASP A 273 -1.97 11.51 -25.43
N LEU A 274 -2.60 12.16 -24.47
CA LEU A 274 -3.96 12.72 -24.56
C LEU A 274 -3.91 14.21 -24.27
N SER A 275 -4.49 15.03 -25.14
CA SER A 275 -4.74 16.43 -24.79
C SER A 275 -5.81 16.53 -23.69
N ARG A 276 -5.82 17.64 -22.96
CA ARG A 276 -6.81 17.88 -21.89
C ARG A 276 -8.25 17.79 -22.40
N GLY A 277 -8.50 18.22 -23.64
CA GLY A 277 -9.82 18.15 -24.26
C GLY A 277 -10.28 16.71 -24.55
N GLU A 278 -9.34 15.82 -24.88
CA GLU A 278 -9.63 14.40 -25.12
C GLU A 278 -9.82 13.63 -23.81
N ALA A 279 -9.11 14.02 -22.75
CA ALA A 279 -9.10 13.34 -21.47
C ALA A 279 -10.41 13.41 -20.65
N GLN A 280 -11.27 14.40 -20.89
CA GLN A 280 -12.43 14.67 -20.03
C GLN A 280 -13.52 13.58 -20.19
N GLY A 281 -13.65 12.70 -19.21
CA GLY A 281 -14.63 11.60 -19.20
C GLY A 281 -14.21 10.37 -20.03
N MET A 282 -12.95 10.30 -20.46
CA MET A 282 -12.47 9.29 -21.39
C MET A 282 -12.21 7.94 -20.73
N ARG A 283 -12.61 6.88 -21.45
CA ARG A 283 -12.29 5.48 -21.15
C ARG A 283 -11.11 5.09 -22.02
N ILE A 284 -10.00 4.72 -21.38
CA ILE A 284 -8.74 4.42 -22.03
C ILE A 284 -8.57 2.90 -22.01
N LEU A 285 -8.55 2.28 -23.19
CA LEU A 285 -8.38 0.85 -23.35
C LEU A 285 -6.91 0.50 -23.49
N PHE A 286 -6.45 -0.45 -22.68
CA PHE A 286 -5.15 -1.12 -22.81
C PHE A 286 -5.40 -2.56 -23.27
N PRO A 287 -5.28 -2.85 -24.58
CA PRO A 287 -5.49 -4.20 -25.12
C PRO A 287 -4.22 -5.07 -25.00
N ASP A 288 -4.32 -6.31 -25.49
CA ASP A 288 -3.21 -7.26 -25.71
C ASP A 288 -2.34 -7.59 -24.48
N LEU A 289 -2.93 -7.47 -23.29
CA LEU A 289 -2.27 -7.88 -22.06
C LEU A 289 -2.23 -9.41 -21.92
N GLU A 290 -1.21 -9.93 -21.27
CA GLU A 290 -1.16 -11.32 -20.86
C GLU A 290 -2.11 -11.61 -19.68
N PRO A 291 -2.86 -12.73 -19.70
CA PRO A 291 -3.67 -13.20 -18.57
C PRO A 291 -2.85 -13.59 -17.35
N CYS A 292 -3.45 -13.44 -16.16
CA CYS A 292 -2.82 -13.77 -14.87
C CYS A 292 -1.48 -13.07 -14.63
N LYS A 293 -1.31 -11.85 -15.14
CA LYS A 293 -0.10 -11.04 -14.96
C LYS A 293 -0.43 -9.74 -14.24
N GLU A 294 0.55 -9.28 -13.47
CA GLU A 294 0.48 -7.99 -12.78
C GLU A 294 1.00 -6.90 -13.71
N TYR A 295 0.21 -5.83 -13.85
CA TYR A 295 0.55 -4.63 -14.62
C TYR A 295 0.48 -3.40 -13.74
N ILE A 296 1.37 -2.45 -14.01
CA ILE A 296 1.43 -1.14 -13.36
C ILE A 296 1.07 -0.10 -14.39
N PHE A 297 0.00 0.63 -14.13
CA PHE A 297 -0.46 1.74 -14.96
C PHE A 297 -0.01 3.05 -14.35
N ARG A 298 0.40 4.00 -15.19
CA ARG A 298 0.84 5.34 -14.78
C ARG A 298 0.13 6.37 -15.64
N ALA A 299 -0.32 7.47 -15.02
CA ALA A 299 -0.81 8.67 -15.69
C ALA A 299 -0.03 9.88 -15.19
N VAL A 300 0.36 10.76 -16.09
CA VAL A 300 1.16 11.96 -15.80
C VAL A 300 0.54 13.14 -16.51
N SER A 301 0.13 14.16 -15.74
CA SER A 301 -0.25 15.46 -16.31
C SER A 301 0.97 16.23 -16.79
N TYR A 302 0.86 16.97 -17.88
CA TYR A 302 1.91 17.90 -18.31
C TYR A 302 1.37 19.31 -18.59
N THR A 303 2.24 20.29 -18.45
CA THR A 303 2.02 21.71 -18.75
C THR A 303 3.12 22.21 -19.70
N ARG A 304 3.05 23.50 -20.06
CA ARG A 304 4.15 24.16 -20.79
C ARG A 304 5.45 24.25 -19.99
N ALA A 305 5.37 24.26 -18.65
CA ALA A 305 6.53 24.32 -17.77
C ALA A 305 7.13 22.94 -17.45
N GLY A 306 6.48 21.86 -17.90
CA GLY A 306 6.90 20.48 -17.65
C GLY A 306 5.80 19.63 -17.03
N VAL A 307 6.20 18.49 -16.47
CA VAL A 307 5.32 17.46 -15.90
C VAL A 307 4.78 17.87 -14.52
N LEU A 308 3.49 17.62 -14.26
CA LEU A 308 2.80 17.84 -12.99
C LEU A 308 2.36 16.53 -12.35
N GLY A 309 3.05 16.11 -11.27
CA GLY A 309 2.70 14.94 -10.48
C GLY A 309 2.48 13.66 -11.29
N HIS A 310 2.00 12.62 -10.63
CA HIS A 310 1.68 11.34 -11.28
C HIS A 310 0.63 10.60 -10.48
N SER A 311 -0.23 9.86 -11.17
CA SER A 311 -1.08 8.83 -10.60
C SER A 311 -0.56 7.49 -11.08
N ILE A 312 -0.44 6.52 -10.18
CA ILE A 312 0.03 5.18 -10.50
C ILE A 312 -0.91 4.20 -9.82
N SER A 313 -1.21 3.08 -10.46
CA SER A 313 -2.01 2.02 -9.86
C SER A 313 -1.73 0.69 -10.56
N GLY A 314 -1.71 -0.40 -9.80
CA GLY A 314 -1.48 -1.75 -10.32
C GLY A 314 -2.75 -2.58 -10.36
N CYS A 315 -2.83 -3.53 -11.29
CA CYS A 315 -3.87 -4.56 -11.30
C CYS A 315 -3.36 -5.90 -11.83
N PHE A 316 -4.11 -6.96 -11.52
CA PHE A 316 -3.89 -8.30 -12.07
C PHE A 316 -4.93 -8.58 -13.16
N THR A 317 -4.47 -8.94 -14.36
CA THR A 317 -5.37 -9.43 -15.40
C THR A 317 -6.01 -10.76 -14.98
N LYS A 318 -7.27 -10.95 -15.35
CA LYS A 318 -8.02 -12.18 -15.03
C LYS A 318 -7.45 -13.40 -15.79
N SER A 319 -7.86 -14.60 -15.39
CA SER A 319 -7.56 -15.82 -16.14
C SER A 319 -8.43 -15.95 -17.39
N VAL A 320 -7.95 -16.65 -18.41
CA VAL A 320 -8.80 -17.06 -19.54
C VAL A 320 -9.60 -18.27 -19.08
N GLU A 321 -10.94 -18.16 -19.07
CA GLU A 321 -11.80 -19.32 -18.81
C GLU A 321 -11.64 -20.32 -19.96
N ILE A 322 -11.01 -21.47 -19.68
CA ILE A 322 -10.93 -22.58 -20.64
C ILE A 322 -12.25 -23.34 -20.55
N PHE A 323 -13.25 -22.90 -21.30
CA PHE A 323 -14.41 -23.76 -21.56
C PHE A 323 -13.95 -24.93 -22.43
N GLN A 324 -13.77 -26.10 -21.80
CA GLN A 324 -13.69 -27.37 -22.53
C GLN A 324 -15.01 -27.56 -23.28
N ARG A 325 -15.00 -27.21 -24.56
CA ARG A 325 -16.13 -27.39 -25.45
C ARG A 325 -16.19 -28.87 -25.84
N SER A 326 -16.74 -29.72 -24.97
CA SER A 326 -17.07 -31.09 -25.34
C SER A 326 -18.25 -31.06 -26.33
N ARG A 327 -17.94 -31.01 -27.63
CA ARG A 327 -18.88 -31.40 -28.68
C ARG A 327 -18.98 -32.92 -28.69
N GLY A 328 -20.14 -33.47 -28.33
CA GLY A 328 -20.43 -34.89 -28.53
C GLY A 328 -21.63 -35.46 -27.77
N ASN A 329 -22.82 -35.18 -28.30
CA ASN A 329 -24.05 -36.00 -28.27
C ASN A 329 -24.95 -36.07 -27.01
N LEU A 330 -26.24 -35.80 -27.28
CA LEU A 330 -27.43 -36.13 -26.47
C LEU A 330 -27.33 -37.59 -25.98
N VAL A 331 -27.79 -37.96 -24.78
CA VAL A 331 -29.21 -38.15 -24.43
C VAL A 331 -29.31 -38.39 -22.91
N ASP A 332 -30.40 -37.86 -22.33
CA ASP A 332 -31.09 -38.22 -21.09
C ASP A 332 -30.50 -37.84 -19.73
N GLY A 333 -31.41 -37.35 -18.88
CA GLY A 333 -31.13 -36.52 -17.73
C GLY A 333 -30.89 -37.26 -16.42
N ARG A 334 -30.22 -36.54 -15.51
CA ARG A 334 -30.50 -36.59 -14.07
C ARG A 334 -29.78 -35.44 -13.39
N ARG A 335 -30.55 -34.65 -12.63
CA ARG A 335 -30.06 -33.71 -11.62
C ARG A 335 -28.98 -34.38 -10.76
N LYS A 336 -27.76 -33.84 -10.75
CA LYS A 336 -26.87 -33.92 -9.59
C LYS A 336 -26.13 -32.59 -9.43
N ARG A 337 -26.37 -31.97 -8.27
CA ARG A 337 -25.54 -30.92 -7.68
C ARG A 337 -24.09 -31.40 -7.69
N LEU A 338 -23.16 -30.60 -8.21
CA LEU A 338 -21.74 -30.79 -7.91
C LEU A 338 -21.26 -29.65 -7.02
N ARG A 339 -20.88 -30.06 -5.81
CA ARG A 339 -20.24 -29.27 -4.77
C ARG A 339 -18.84 -28.85 -5.24
N SER A 340 -18.42 -27.69 -4.75
CA SER A 340 -17.03 -27.25 -4.71
C SER A 340 -16.10 -28.34 -4.18
N MET A 341 -14.96 -28.54 -4.85
CA MET A 341 -13.77 -29.10 -4.22
C MET A 341 -12.60 -28.17 -4.47
N VAL A 342 -12.38 -27.29 -3.49
CA VAL A 342 -11.06 -26.74 -3.17
C VAL A 342 -10.26 -27.90 -2.60
N HIS A 343 -9.11 -28.23 -3.18
CA HIS A 343 -8.11 -29.09 -2.56
C HIS A 343 -6.76 -28.37 -2.56
N GLN A 344 -6.55 -27.61 -1.49
CA GLN A 344 -5.55 -27.93 -0.46
C GLN A 344 -4.37 -28.80 -0.94
N PHE A 345 -3.21 -28.18 -1.14
CA PHE A 345 -1.93 -28.85 -0.89
C PHE A 345 -1.26 -28.18 0.30
N LEU A 346 -1.02 -29.05 1.29
CA LEU A 346 -0.45 -28.79 2.60
C LEU A 346 1.07 -28.64 2.49
N PHE A 347 1.57 -27.75 3.34
CA PHE A 347 2.90 -27.81 3.94
C PHE A 347 3.21 -29.18 4.56
N ASN A 348 4.47 -29.61 4.45
CA ASN A 348 5.25 -30.21 5.54
C ASN A 348 6.66 -30.59 5.03
N PRO A 349 7.67 -30.68 5.91
CA PRO A 349 8.03 -29.83 7.05
C PRO A 349 9.16 -28.85 6.73
#